data_AF-A0A8J3BSW7-F1
#
_entry.id   AF-A0A8J3BSW7-F1
#
_cell.length_a   1.000
_cell.length_b   1.000
_cell.length_c   1.000
_cell.angle_alpha   90.00
_cell.angle_beta   90.00
_cell.angle_gamma   90.00
#
_symmetry.space_group_name_H-M   'P 1'
#
loop_
_entity.id
_entity.type
_entity.pdbx_description
1 polymer ?
#
loop_
_entity_poly.entity_id
_entity_poly.type
_entity_poly.pdbx_seq_one_letter_code
_entity_poly.pdbx_strand_id
1 'polypeptide(L)' 'MTKGRLEAFTDGVLAIIITIMVLELKVPHDGGAFEDLKPLLPVFVSYVLSFVYLAIYWNNHHHMMHTVKHVNDPS' A
#
# COMPACT_ATOMS: atom_id res chain seq x y z
N MET A 1 18.36 -7.48 15.17
CA MET A 1 18.22 -6.77 13.86
C MET A 1 18.35 -5.25 14.06
N THR A 2 19.02 -4.48 13.19
CA THR A 2 19.12 -3.02 13.38
C THR A 2 17.83 -2.33 12.98
N LYS A 3 17.44 -1.26 13.70
CA LYS A 3 16.25 -0.43 13.44
C LYS A 3 16.04 -0.10 11.96
N GLY A 4 17.08 0.41 11.29
CA GLY A 4 17.00 0.77 9.86
C GLY A 4 16.82 -0.42 8.92
N ARG A 5 17.25 -1.64 9.28
CA ARG A 5 16.99 -2.84 8.47
C ARG A 5 15.54 -3.31 8.59
N LEU A 6 14.90 -3.11 9.75
CA LEU A 6 13.48 -3.43 9.96
C LEU A 6 12.60 -2.47 9.17
N GLU A 7 12.89 -1.19 9.27
CA GLU A 7 12.18 -0.13 8.56
C GLU A 7 12.26 -0.33 7.04
N ALA A 8 13.47 -0.53 6.49
CA ALA A 8 13.64 -0.78 5.06
C ALA A 8 12.94 -2.06 4.56
N PHE A 9 12.85 -3.09 5.41
CA PHE A 9 12.09 -4.30 5.08
C PHE A 9 10.58 -4.01 5.03
N THR A 10 10.04 -3.33 6.03
CA THR A 10 8.61 -2.97 6.06
C THR A 10 8.23 -2.02 4.93
N ASP A 11 9.09 -1.06 4.59
CA ASP A 11 8.90 -0.16 3.43
C ASP A 11 8.83 -0.94 2.11
N GLY A 12 9.73 -1.91 1.93
CA GLY A 12 9.73 -2.79 0.75
C GLY A 12 8.46 -3.63 0.65
N VAL A 13 7.99 -4.19 1.77
CA VAL A 13 6.74 -4.97 1.80
C VAL A 13 5.53 -4.10 1.45
N LEU A 14 5.44 -2.89 2.02
CA LEU A 14 4.35 -1.96 1.73
C LEU A 14 4.36 -1.48 0.27
N ALA A 15 5.54 -1.23 -0.29
CA ALA A 15 5.69 -0.88 -1.71
C ALA A 15 5.18 -2.00 -2.63
N ILE A 16 5.53 -3.26 -2.35
CA ILE A 16 5.06 -4.42 -3.13
C ILE A 16 3.54 -4.54 -3.04
N ILE A 17 2.95 -4.43 -1.85
CA ILE A 17 1.49 -4.51 -1.66
C ILE A 17 0.77 -3.45 -2.51
N ILE A 18 1.23 -2.20 -2.46
CA ILE A 18 0.67 -1.09 -3.25
C ILE A 18 0.72 -1.39 -4.76
N THR A 19 1.83 -1.95 -5.25
CA THR A 19 1.97 -2.30 -6.68
C THR A 19 1.08 -3.47 -7.10
N ILE A 20 0.86 -4.46 -6.22
CA ILE A 20 -0.03 -5.59 -6.53
C ILE A 20 -1.49 -5.13 -6.55
N MET A 21 -1.89 -4.25 -5.62
CA MET A 21 -3.26 -3.78 -5.51
C MET A 21 -3.78 -3.11 -6.79
N VAL A 22 -2.92 -2.42 -7.55
CA VAL A 22 -3.36 -1.75 -8.79
C VAL A 22 -3.65 -2.74 -9.92
N LEU A 23 -3.05 -3.94 -9.88
CA LEU A 23 -3.23 -4.97 -10.91
C LEU A 23 -4.64 -5.57 -10.92
N GLU A 24 -5.37 -5.45 -9.81
CA GLU A 24 -6.78 -5.85 -9.71
C GLU A 24 -7.72 -4.90 -10.47
N LEU A 25 -7.25 -3.70 -10.85
CA LEU A 25 -8.02 -2.75 -11.66
C LEU A 25 -7.99 -3.16 -13.15
N LYS A 26 -8.80 -4.15 -13.50
CA LYS A 26 -8.86 -4.68 -14.87
C LYS A 26 -9.56 -3.70 -15.81
N VAL A 27 -8.98 -3.51 -17.00
CA VAL A 27 -9.59 -2.72 -18.07
C VAL A 27 -10.76 -3.51 -18.69
N PRO A 28 -11.91 -2.88 -18.96
CA PRO A 28 -13.03 -3.56 -19.60
C PRO A 28 -12.65 -4.04 -21.01
N HIS A 29 -13.00 -5.28 -21.36
CA HIS A 29 -12.64 -5.89 -22.65
C HIS A 29 -13.36 -5.23 -23.85
N ASP A 30 -14.53 -4.64 -23.63
CA ASP A 30 -15.37 -4.05 -24.68
C ASP A 30 -15.08 -2.54 -24.91
N GLY A 31 -13.94 -2.05 -24.40
CA GLY A 31 -13.56 -0.66 -24.14
C GLY A 31 -13.61 0.34 -25.30
N GLY A 32 -14.81 0.60 -25.81
CA GLY A 32 -15.11 1.63 -26.81
C GLY A 32 -15.74 2.88 -26.22
N ALA A 33 -16.32 2.82 -25.02
CA ALA A 33 -17.05 3.93 -24.41
C ALA A 33 -16.62 4.22 -22.96
N PHE A 34 -16.68 5.50 -22.57
CA PHE A 34 -16.45 5.92 -21.18
C PHE A 34 -17.48 5.30 -20.21
N GLU A 35 -18.62 4.85 -20.72
CA GLU A 35 -19.66 4.16 -19.95
C GLU A 35 -19.23 2.80 -19.42
N ASP A 36 -18.25 2.16 -20.07
CA ASP A 36 -17.70 0.87 -19.64
C ASP A 36 -16.85 0.98 -18.36
N LEU A 37 -16.51 2.21 -17.94
CA LEU A 37 -15.81 2.49 -16.67
C LEU A 37 -16.77 2.58 -15.46
N LYS A 38 -18.08 2.81 -15.67
CA LYS A 38 -19.05 2.93 -14.57
C LYS A 38 -19.05 1.72 -13.63
N PRO A 39 -18.98 0.47 -14.13
CA PRO A 39 -18.90 -0.71 -13.25
C PRO A 39 -17.58 -0.84 -12.49
N LEU A 40 -16.50 -0.19 -12.94
CA LEU A 40 -15.18 -0.23 -12.28
C LEU A 40 -15.06 0.79 -11.14
N LEU A 41 -15.95 1.79 -11.09
CA LEU A 41 -15.91 2.85 -10.08
C LEU A 41 -15.88 2.32 -8.63
N PRO A 42 -16.72 1.34 -8.23
CA PRO A 42 -16.68 0.80 -6.86
C PRO A 42 -15.33 0.14 -6.53
N VAL A 43 -14.72 -0.56 -7.48
CA VAL A 43 -13.40 -1.20 -7.33
C VAL A 43 -12.31 -0.13 -7.24
N PHE A 44 -12.37 0.90 -8.09
CA PHE A 44 -11.45 2.02 -8.07
C PHE A 44 -11.50 2.78 -6.75
N VAL A 45 -12.70 3.08 -6.22
CA VAL A 45 -12.86 3.74 -4.92
C VAL A 45 -12.29 2.86 -3.80
N SER A 46 -12.55 1.55 -3.83
CA SER A 46 -12.00 0.60 -2.85
C SER A 46 -10.47 0.58 -2.89
N TYR A 47 -9.88 0.64 -4.10
CA TYR A 47 -8.43 0.76 -4.29
C TYR A 47 -7.89 2.06 -3.69
N VAL A 48 -8.49 3.21 -4.00
CA VAL A 48 -8.06 4.53 -3.49
C VAL A 48 -8.13 4.58 -1.97
N LEU A 49 -9.23 4.10 -1.37
CA LEU A 49 -9.38 4.06 0.08
C LEU A 49 -8.32 3.17 0.74
N SER A 50 -8.06 2.00 0.16
CA SER A 50 -7.04 1.07 0.64
C SER A 50 -5.63 1.65 0.49
N PHE A 51 -5.34 2.34 -0.61
CA PHE A 51 -4.08 3.03 -0.84
C PHE A 51 -3.85 4.14 0.21
N VAL A 52 -4.84 5.00 0.44
CA VAL A 52 -4.76 6.06 1.45
C VAL A 52 -4.55 5.46 2.85
N TYR A 53 -5.26 4.37 3.17
CA TYR A 53 -5.08 3.69 4.44
C TYR A 53 -3.66 3.15 4.62
N LEU A 54 -3.10 2.49 3.60
CA LEU A 54 -1.71 2.01 3.64
C LEU A 54 -0.69 3.15 3.70
N ALA A 55 -0.95 4.28 3.05
CA ALA A 55 -0.07 5.45 3.11
C ALA A 55 -0.07 6.09 4.52
N ILE A 56 -1.23 6.18 5.17
CA ILE A 56 -1.33 6.62 6.57
C ILE A 56 -0.61 5.64 7.48
N TYR A 57 -0.83 4.34 7.29
CA TYR A 57 -0.13 3.30 8.05
C TYR A 57 1.39 3.40 7.89
N TRP A 58 1.87 3.58 6.67
CA TRP A 58 3.29 3.77 6.37
C TRP A 58 3.86 5.00 7.07
N ASN A 59 3.17 6.15 7.01
CA ASN A 59 3.61 7.37 7.68
C ASN A 59 3.71 7.17 9.21
N ASN A 60 2.69 6.55 9.80
CA ASN A 60 2.71 6.20 11.22
C ASN A 60 3.83 5.22 11.55
N HIS A 61 4.10 4.24 10.69
CA HIS A 61 5.19 3.29 10.85
C HIS A 61 6.55 3.98 10.81
N HIS A 62 6.79 4.83 9.81
CA HIS A 62 8.03 5.60 9.66
C HIS A 62 8.23 6.52 10.88
N HIS A 63 7.19 7.25 11.30
CA HIS A 63 7.24 8.14 12.47
C HIS A 63 7.49 7.37 13.79
N MET A 64 6.81 6.24 13.98
CA MET A 64 7.02 5.36 15.13
C MET A 64 8.46 4.85 15.13
N MET A 65 8.94 4.34 13.99
CA MET A 65 10.31 3.86 13.87
C MET A 65 11.28 4.99 14.19
N HIS A 66 11.15 6.20 13.66
CA HIS A 66 11.97 7.36 14.06
C HIS A 66 12.05 7.56 15.58
N THR A 67 10.94 7.34 16.30
CA THR A 67 10.86 7.51 17.77
C THR A 67 11.45 6.33 18.56
N VAL A 68 11.52 5.12 17.98
CA VAL A 68 12.09 3.92 18.63
C VAL A 68 13.60 4.09 18.85
N LYS A 69 14.04 3.97 20.11
CA LYS A 69 15.45 4.08 20.52
C LYS A 69 16.19 2.74 20.58
N HIS A 70 15.47 1.65 20.85
CA HIS A 70 16.02 0.29 20.93
C HIS A 70 15.06 -0.71 20.28
N VAL A 71 15.62 -1.61 19.49
CA VAL A 71 14.94 -2.80 18.98
C VAL A 71 15.51 -3.98 19.77
N ASN A 72 14.69 -4.61 20.61
CA ASN A 72 15.12 -5.79 21.34
C ASN A 72 15.16 -6.99 20.39
N ASP A 73 16.27 -7.72 20.39
CA ASP A 73 16.38 -9.03 19.77
C ASP A 73 16.14 -10.07 20.88
N PRO A 74 15.12 -10.95 20.79
CA PRO A 74 14.88 -11.97 21.81
C PRO A 74 15.79 -13.20 21.67
N SER A 75 16.77 -13.19 20.76
CA SER A 75 17.75 -14.28 20.56
C SER A 75 19.03 -14.09 21.37
#